data_AF-A0A0L0S7Q0-F1
#
_entry.id   AF-A0A0L0S7Q0-F1
#
_cell.length_a   1.000
_cell.length_b   1.000
_cell.length_c   1.000
_cell.angle_alpha   90.00
_cell.angle_beta   90.00
_cell.angle_gamma   90.00
#
_symmetry.space_group_name_H-M   'P 1'
#
loop_
_entity.id
_entity.type
_entity.pdbx_description
1 polymer ?
#
loop_
_entity_poly.entity_id
_entity_poly.type
_entity_poly.pdbx_seq_one_letter_code
_entity_poly.pdbx_strand_id
1 'polypeptide(L)'
;MLKEELGPHGLDADDVDVSRVLGLMEAYQSNATDWAQYALFDPYRYTRNLVDDGNGRFNLMILCWSPGHISPIHDHANAHCCMKMLEGELVETRFDTPGNSASMPLHTADDHEAHGSRLHMSGKRVLEHNKVAYISDKIGLHRVSNASDRPAVSLHLYTPPFQTCNTFCERTGIARPVSQCVFYSRMGYRCPTLSGTVTEPKEGIAGGNSASIENNMAATAPAQPFAKDGMPIAFCTAPMVASRQG
;
A
#
# COMPACT_ATOMS: atom_id res chain seq x y z
N MET A 1 16.62 -6.99 12.76
CA MET A 1 17.18 -6.16 11.68
C MET A 1 16.40 -4.86 11.48
N LEU A 2 15.28 -4.79 10.75
CA LEU A 2 14.61 -3.48 10.50
C LEU A 2 14.18 -2.74 11.78
N LYS A 3 13.62 -3.44 12.77
CA LYS A 3 13.28 -2.86 14.08
C LYS A 3 14.49 -2.32 14.85
N GLU A 4 15.62 -3.00 14.74
CA GLU A 4 16.86 -2.59 15.41
C GLU A 4 17.44 -1.36 14.72
N GLU A 5 17.41 -1.35 13.38
CA GLU A 5 17.93 -0.25 12.57
C GLU A 5 17.11 1.03 12.70
N LEU A 6 15.77 0.92 12.67
CA LEU A 6 14.87 2.07 12.83
C LEU A 6 14.83 2.58 14.27
N GLY A 7 15.20 1.73 15.23
CA GLY A 7 15.20 2.07 16.64
C GLY A 7 13.85 2.65 17.13
N PRO A 8 13.86 3.49 18.17
CA PRO A 8 12.66 4.15 18.69
C PRO A 8 12.28 5.42 17.91
N HIS A 9 12.97 5.75 16.81
CA HIS A 9 12.84 7.06 16.15
C HIS A 9 12.40 6.98 14.68
N GLY A 10 12.57 5.86 13.97
CA GLY A 10 12.21 5.75 12.56
C GLY A 10 13.17 6.51 11.63
N LEU A 11 12.86 6.62 10.33
CA LEU A 11 13.74 7.31 9.36
C LEU A 11 13.81 8.84 9.56
N ASP A 12 12.93 9.43 10.36
CA ASP A 12 12.94 10.88 10.62
C ASP A 12 14.04 11.30 11.59
N ALA A 13 14.76 10.33 12.16
CA ALA A 13 15.85 10.57 13.08
C ALA A 13 17.14 10.84 12.30
N ASP A 14 17.91 11.85 12.71
CA ASP A 14 19.17 12.23 12.06
C ASP A 14 20.21 11.09 12.04
N ASP A 15 20.06 10.09 12.91
CA ASP A 15 20.95 8.94 13.05
C ASP A 15 20.57 7.72 12.21
N VAL A 16 19.40 7.73 11.54
CA VAL A 16 18.93 6.59 10.73
C VAL A 16 19.18 6.84 9.25
N ASP A 17 20.10 6.08 8.67
CA ASP A 17 20.43 6.17 7.24
C ASP A 17 19.42 5.38 6.40
N VAL A 18 18.65 6.10 5.57
CA VAL A 18 17.73 5.52 4.58
C VAL A 18 18.42 4.45 3.73
N SER A 19 19.68 4.65 3.35
CA SER A 19 20.43 3.69 2.53
C SER A 19 20.65 2.36 3.24
N ARG A 20 20.84 2.37 4.57
CA ARG A 20 20.97 1.14 5.37
C ARG A 20 19.64 0.39 5.42
N VAL A 21 18.53 1.10 5.63
CA VAL A 21 17.18 0.49 5.60
C VAL A 21 16.87 -0.12 4.24
N LEU A 22 17.18 0.58 3.14
CA LEU A 22 17.03 0.05 1.79
C LEU A 22 17.93 -1.17 1.57
N GLY A 23 19.18 -1.14 2.05
CA GLY A 23 20.09 -2.28 2.00
C GLY A 23 19.57 -3.51 2.75
N LEU A 24 18.99 -3.33 3.93
CA LEU A 24 18.36 -4.42 4.69
C LEU A 24 17.15 -5.01 3.97
N MET A 25 16.30 -4.15 3.38
CA MET A 25 15.16 -4.62 2.58
C MET A 25 15.62 -5.36 1.32
N GLU A 26 16.65 -4.89 0.62
CA GLU A 26 17.18 -5.55 -0.58
C GLU A 26 17.84 -6.89 -0.23
N ALA A 27 18.58 -6.95 0.88
CA ALA A 27 19.27 -8.16 1.33
C ALA A 27 18.33 -9.33 1.66
N TYR A 28 17.13 -9.06 2.16
CA TYR A 28 16.10 -10.07 2.35
C TYR A 28 15.67 -10.66 1.00
N GLN A 29 15.87 -11.96 0.80
CA GLN A 29 15.35 -12.69 -0.36
C GLN A 29 13.92 -13.14 -0.05
N SER A 30 12.96 -12.68 -0.86
CA SER A 30 11.55 -12.99 -0.65
C SER A 30 11.30 -14.49 -0.61
N ASN A 31 10.68 -14.94 0.46
CA ASN A 31 10.21 -16.31 0.62
C ASN A 31 8.73 -16.29 1.03
N ALA A 32 7.88 -16.91 0.21
CA ALA A 32 6.44 -16.95 0.42
C ALA A 32 6.04 -17.50 1.80
N THR A 33 6.81 -18.42 2.39
CA THR A 33 6.51 -18.97 3.73
C THR A 33 6.52 -17.90 4.81
N ASP A 34 7.31 -16.84 4.62
CA ASP A 34 7.52 -15.80 5.62
C ASP A 34 6.35 -14.80 5.65
N TRP A 35 5.66 -14.65 4.51
CA TRP A 35 4.67 -13.59 4.32
C TRP A 35 3.29 -14.04 3.86
N ALA A 36 3.09 -15.31 3.48
CA ALA A 36 1.81 -15.80 2.94
C ALA A 36 0.61 -15.51 3.84
N GLN A 37 0.79 -15.57 5.17
CA GLN A 37 -0.27 -15.27 6.13
C GLN A 37 -0.81 -13.83 6.06
N TYR A 38 -0.04 -12.90 5.50
CA TYR A 38 -0.43 -11.49 5.33
C TYR A 38 -0.93 -11.17 3.91
N ALA A 39 -0.78 -12.10 2.96
CA ALA A 39 -1.11 -11.89 1.56
C ALA A 39 -2.62 -12.09 1.27
N LEU A 40 -3.47 -11.29 1.88
CA LEU A 40 -4.92 -11.37 1.69
C LEU A 40 -5.36 -10.47 0.53
N PHE A 41 -5.85 -11.05 -0.55
CA PHE A 41 -6.30 -10.35 -1.76
C PHE A 41 -7.79 -9.96 -1.69
N ASP A 42 -8.15 -8.97 -2.51
CA ASP A 42 -9.53 -8.62 -2.84
C ASP A 42 -9.65 -8.56 -4.38
N PRO A 43 -10.75 -9.04 -4.98
CA PRO A 43 -10.87 -9.07 -6.43
C PRO A 43 -11.06 -7.67 -7.05
N TYR A 44 -11.58 -6.70 -6.29
CA TYR A 44 -12.00 -5.41 -6.83
C TYR A 44 -11.00 -4.28 -6.58
N ARG A 45 -10.11 -4.43 -5.59
CA ARG A 45 -9.10 -3.43 -5.25
C ARG A 45 -7.85 -4.05 -4.65
N TYR A 46 -6.73 -3.34 -4.73
CA TYR A 46 -5.54 -3.75 -4.00
C TYR A 46 -5.80 -3.63 -2.50
N THR A 47 -5.18 -4.50 -1.71
CA THR A 47 -5.36 -4.55 -0.25
C THR A 47 -4.12 -4.05 0.47
N ARG A 48 -4.29 -3.55 1.69
CA ARG A 48 -3.22 -3.12 2.60
C ARG A 48 -3.28 -3.97 3.86
N ASN A 49 -2.30 -4.83 4.09
CA ASN A 49 -2.29 -5.83 5.16
C ASN A 49 -1.17 -5.47 6.15
N LEU A 50 -1.51 -4.96 7.32
CA LEU A 50 -0.51 -4.58 8.31
C LEU A 50 0.21 -5.82 8.84
N VAL A 51 1.55 -5.80 8.78
CA VAL A 51 2.45 -6.85 9.27
C VAL A 51 3.02 -6.49 10.63
N ASP A 52 3.37 -5.22 10.83
CA ASP A 52 3.96 -4.72 12.07
C ASP A 52 3.66 -3.22 12.20
N ASP A 53 3.30 -2.75 13.40
CA ASP A 53 3.05 -1.33 13.68
C ASP A 53 4.28 -0.59 14.23
N GLY A 54 5.45 -1.26 14.26
CA GLY A 54 6.77 -0.64 14.39
C GLY A 54 6.93 0.23 15.63
N ASN A 55 6.22 -0.11 16.70
CA ASN A 55 6.18 0.65 17.96
C ASN A 55 5.63 2.08 17.79
N GLY A 56 4.77 2.31 16.80
CA GLY A 56 4.20 3.63 16.49
C GLY A 56 5.12 4.57 15.72
N ARG A 57 6.29 4.10 15.27
CA ARG A 57 7.28 4.91 14.53
C ARG A 57 7.39 4.53 13.06
N PHE A 58 6.98 3.32 12.71
CA PHE A 58 6.84 2.92 11.32
C PHE A 58 5.68 1.95 11.17
N ASN A 59 5.07 1.88 10.00
CA ASN A 59 4.18 0.78 9.64
C ASN A 59 4.89 -0.10 8.60
N LEU A 60 4.96 -1.39 8.87
CA LEU A 60 5.33 -2.41 7.90
C LEU A 60 4.05 -3.12 7.43
N MET A 61 3.81 -3.13 6.13
CA MET A 61 2.59 -3.70 5.57
C MET A 61 2.84 -4.37 4.22
N ILE A 62 2.06 -5.39 3.91
CA ILE A 62 2.03 -6.04 2.61
C ILE A 62 0.85 -5.52 1.81
N LEU A 63 1.12 -5.10 0.57
CA LEU A 63 0.09 -4.78 -0.39
C LEU A 63 -0.04 -5.91 -1.41
N CYS A 64 -1.28 -6.32 -1.66
CA CYS A 64 -1.60 -7.35 -2.64
C CYS A 64 -2.33 -6.74 -3.82
N TRP A 65 -1.83 -7.00 -5.02
CA TRP A 65 -2.27 -6.38 -6.26
C TRP A 65 -2.73 -7.46 -7.23
N SER A 66 -4.04 -7.60 -7.43
CA SER A 66 -4.56 -8.45 -8.49
C SER A 66 -4.25 -7.83 -9.87
N PRO A 67 -4.30 -8.61 -10.96
CA PRO A 67 -4.07 -8.09 -12.31
C PRO A 67 -4.91 -6.83 -12.61
N GLY A 68 -4.28 -5.80 -13.18
CA GLY A 68 -4.91 -4.54 -13.54
C GLY A 68 -5.17 -3.57 -12.38
N HIS A 69 -4.88 -3.95 -11.13
CA HIS A 69 -5.04 -3.04 -10.00
C HIS A 69 -4.08 -1.86 -10.06
N ILE A 70 -4.58 -0.67 -9.72
CA ILE A 70 -3.87 0.59 -9.82
C ILE A 70 -4.16 1.47 -8.61
N SER A 71 -3.13 2.10 -8.06
CA SER A 71 -3.32 3.13 -7.04
C SER A 71 -3.75 4.45 -7.70
N PRO A 72 -4.38 5.36 -6.94
CA PRO A 72 -4.38 6.77 -7.30
C PRO A 72 -2.95 7.31 -7.40
N ILE A 73 -2.78 8.47 -8.05
CA ILE A 73 -1.58 9.28 -7.86
C ILE A 73 -1.67 9.87 -6.45
N HIS A 74 -0.66 9.69 -5.62
CA HIS A 74 -0.69 10.10 -4.22
C HIS A 74 0.66 10.58 -3.70
N ASP A 75 0.59 11.33 -2.60
CA ASP A 75 1.73 11.70 -1.75
C ASP A 75 1.88 10.71 -0.58
N HIS A 76 2.83 11.00 0.31
CA HIS A 76 3.18 10.17 1.45
C HIS A 76 2.99 10.88 2.80
N ALA A 77 2.28 12.01 2.83
CA ALA A 77 2.00 12.78 4.06
C ALA A 77 3.27 13.07 4.89
N ASN A 78 4.33 13.53 4.21
CA ASN A 78 5.68 13.75 4.74
C ASN A 78 6.41 12.51 5.26
N ALA A 79 5.90 11.31 5.01
CA ALA A 79 6.58 10.07 5.35
C ALA A 79 7.56 9.60 4.28
N HIS A 80 8.57 8.88 4.74
CA HIS A 80 9.41 8.03 3.92
C HIS A 80 8.65 6.76 3.54
N CYS A 81 8.74 6.35 2.28
CA CYS A 81 8.16 5.12 1.75
C CYS A 81 9.26 4.26 1.13
N CYS A 82 9.54 3.12 1.74
CA CYS A 82 10.38 2.08 1.14
C CYS A 82 9.46 0.95 0.68
N MET A 83 9.61 0.52 -0.58
CA MET A 83 8.77 -0.50 -1.19
C MET A 83 9.65 -1.61 -1.78
N LYS A 84 9.47 -2.85 -1.33
CA LYS A 84 10.15 -4.04 -1.86
C LYS A 84 9.17 -4.93 -2.59
N MET A 85 9.53 -5.42 -3.78
CA MET A 85 8.78 -6.49 -4.43
C MET A 85 9.01 -7.85 -3.76
N LEU A 86 7.92 -8.50 -3.36
CA LEU A 86 7.93 -9.85 -2.78
C LEU A 86 7.54 -10.92 -3.80
N GLU A 87 6.64 -10.62 -4.73
CA GLU A 87 6.16 -11.55 -5.77
C GLU A 87 5.69 -10.76 -6.99
N GLY A 88 5.94 -11.28 -8.19
CA GLY A 88 5.57 -10.62 -9.44
C GLY A 88 6.35 -9.32 -9.70
N GLU A 89 5.70 -8.40 -10.42
CA GLU A 89 6.25 -7.09 -10.78
C GLU A 89 5.19 -5.98 -10.64
N LEU A 90 5.65 -4.76 -10.39
CA LEU A 90 4.81 -3.57 -10.37
C LEU A 90 5.42 -2.46 -11.22
N VAL A 91 4.58 -1.61 -11.78
CA VAL A 91 5.00 -0.41 -12.49
C VAL A 91 4.83 0.79 -11.57
N GLU A 92 5.93 1.48 -11.27
CA GLU A 92 5.92 2.79 -10.61
C GLU A 92 5.98 3.90 -11.66
N THR A 93 5.01 4.81 -11.63
CA THR A 93 5.00 6.05 -12.41
C THR A 93 5.11 7.23 -11.47
N ARG A 94 6.10 8.11 -11.67
CA ARG A 94 6.36 9.29 -10.83
C ARG A 94 5.88 10.56 -11.50
N PHE A 95 5.46 11.50 -10.67
CA PHE A 95 4.99 12.82 -11.08
C PHE A 95 5.61 13.89 -10.20
N ASP A 96 5.83 15.07 -10.79
CA ASP A 96 6.29 16.22 -10.03
C ASP A 96 5.16 16.76 -9.13
N THR A 97 5.53 17.19 -7.93
CA THR A 97 4.59 17.84 -7.01
C THR A 97 4.18 19.21 -7.59
N PRO A 98 2.88 19.54 -7.65
CA PRO A 98 2.43 20.86 -8.11
C PRO A 98 3.12 22.00 -7.36
N GLY A 99 3.62 22.99 -8.09
CA GLY A 99 4.30 24.17 -7.53
C GLY A 99 5.78 23.97 -7.15
N ASN A 100 6.32 22.73 -7.21
CA ASN A 100 7.74 22.47 -6.93
C ASN A 100 8.60 22.41 -8.22
N SER A 101 8.04 22.78 -9.37
CA SER A 101 8.72 22.70 -10.65
C SER A 101 9.30 24.05 -11.08
N ALA A 102 10.61 24.10 -11.29
CA ALA A 102 11.31 25.16 -12.00
C ALA A 102 10.95 25.21 -13.51
N SER A 103 10.10 24.30 -13.99
CA SER A 103 9.66 24.17 -15.39
C SER A 103 8.15 24.32 -15.57
N MET A 104 7.47 25.10 -14.73
CA MET A 104 6.16 25.63 -15.15
C MET A 104 6.38 26.66 -16.26
N PRO A 105 5.79 26.49 -17.47
CA PRO A 105 5.71 27.59 -18.41
C PRO A 105 5.01 28.75 -17.69
N LEU A 106 5.62 29.92 -17.71
CA LEU A 106 4.99 31.17 -17.26
C LEU A 106 3.74 31.37 -18.13
N HIS A 107 2.59 30.89 -17.67
CA HIS A 107 1.33 31.22 -18.31
C HIS A 107 1.12 32.72 -18.13
N THR A 108 1.07 33.41 -19.28
CA THR A 108 0.73 34.82 -19.38
C THR A 108 -0.59 35.06 -18.65
N ALA A 109 -0.59 36.09 -17.80
CA ALA A 109 -1.73 36.50 -17.01
C ALA A 109 -2.87 36.99 -17.92
N ASP A 110 -3.73 36.07 -18.33
CA ASP A 110 -5.07 36.33 -18.82
C ASP A 110 -5.77 34.96 -18.85
N ASP A 111 -6.32 34.55 -17.72
CA ASP A 111 -7.50 33.68 -17.63
C ASP A 111 -7.87 33.53 -16.15
N HIS A 112 -8.92 34.25 -15.77
CA HIS A 112 -9.63 34.04 -14.53
C HIS A 112 -10.27 32.64 -14.57
N GLU A 113 -9.68 31.65 -13.89
CA GLU A 113 -10.30 30.47 -13.24
C GLU A 113 -9.19 29.46 -12.88
N ALA A 114 -9.09 29.09 -11.60
CA ALA A 114 -8.03 28.28 -11.02
C ALA A 114 -8.09 26.79 -11.43
N HIS A 115 -7.98 26.49 -12.72
CA HIS A 115 -7.84 25.13 -13.22
C HIS A 115 -6.38 24.73 -13.17
N GLY A 116 -6.02 23.86 -12.22
CA GLY A 116 -4.67 23.32 -12.15
C GLY A 116 -4.27 22.63 -13.47
N SER A 117 -2.98 22.68 -13.80
CA SER A 117 -2.42 22.06 -14.99
C SER A 117 -2.28 20.54 -14.82
N ARG A 118 -2.22 19.81 -15.95
CA ARG A 118 -1.90 18.37 -15.95
C ARG A 118 -0.63 18.10 -15.16
N LEU A 119 -0.62 17.03 -14.34
CA LEU A 119 0.59 16.58 -13.66
C LEU A 119 1.64 16.14 -14.69
N HIS A 120 2.85 16.64 -14.50
CA HIS A 120 4.00 16.23 -15.31
C HIS A 120 4.52 14.88 -14.81
N MET A 121 4.61 13.90 -15.71
CA MET A 121 5.18 12.57 -15.42
C MET A 121 6.71 12.67 -15.50
N SER A 122 7.38 12.57 -14.36
CA SER A 122 8.84 12.68 -14.27
C SER A 122 9.56 11.36 -14.50
N GLY A 123 8.86 10.22 -14.47
CA GLY A 123 9.46 8.94 -14.81
C GLY A 123 8.52 7.75 -14.70
N LYS A 124 8.94 6.63 -15.27
CA LYS A 124 8.24 5.34 -15.19
C LYS A 124 9.26 4.21 -15.14
N ARG A 125 9.06 3.24 -14.26
CA ARG A 125 9.91 2.04 -14.17
C ARG A 125 9.11 0.81 -13.77
N VAL A 126 9.62 -0.35 -14.17
CA VAL A 126 9.18 -1.66 -13.67
C VAL A 126 10.02 -2.00 -12.44
N LEU A 127 9.37 -2.48 -11.41
CA LEU A 127 9.98 -3.00 -10.19
C LEU A 127 9.76 -4.51 -10.20
N GLU A 128 10.86 -5.21 -10.42
CA GLU A 128 10.92 -6.67 -10.53
C GLU A 128 11.03 -7.30 -9.14
N HIS A 129 10.84 -8.62 -9.08
CA HIS A 129 10.99 -9.43 -7.86
C HIS A 129 12.28 -9.10 -7.08
N ASN A 130 12.15 -9.02 -5.75
CA ASN A 130 13.18 -8.62 -4.78
C ASN A 130 13.71 -7.18 -4.87
N LYS A 131 13.40 -6.40 -5.91
CA LYS A 131 13.87 -5.01 -6.02
C LYS A 131 13.21 -4.09 -5.01
N VAL A 132 14.00 -3.13 -4.53
CA VAL A 132 13.55 -2.07 -3.62
C VAL A 132 13.47 -0.71 -4.33
N ALA A 133 12.44 0.05 -3.98
CA ALA A 133 12.18 1.41 -4.38
C ALA A 133 12.04 2.31 -3.15
N TYR A 134 12.40 3.59 -3.31
CA TYR A 134 12.26 4.61 -2.28
C TYR A 134 11.59 5.86 -2.84
N ILE A 135 10.65 6.43 -2.10
CA ILE A 135 10.05 7.73 -2.39
C ILE A 135 9.71 8.48 -1.09
N SER A 136 9.68 9.80 -1.19
CA SER A 136 9.15 10.73 -0.18
C SER A 136 8.60 11.95 -0.91
N ASP A 137 7.89 12.83 -0.21
CA ASP A 137 7.31 14.03 -0.82
C ASP A 137 8.38 15.03 -1.33
N LYS A 138 9.64 14.89 -0.88
CA LYS A 138 10.79 15.61 -1.43
C LYS A 138 11.20 15.15 -2.83
N ILE A 139 10.84 13.91 -3.20
CA ILE A 139 11.13 13.33 -4.52
C ILE A 139 9.98 13.58 -5.48
N GLY A 140 8.74 13.41 -5.03
CA GLY A 140 7.54 13.64 -5.85
C GLY A 140 6.39 12.72 -5.47
N LEU A 141 5.38 12.71 -6.33
CA LEU A 141 4.20 11.87 -6.22
C LEU A 141 4.41 10.57 -7.01
N HIS A 142 3.64 9.53 -6.70
CA HIS A 142 3.64 8.36 -7.58
C HIS A 142 2.29 7.65 -7.71
N ARG A 143 2.24 6.78 -8.72
CA ARG A 143 1.22 5.78 -8.96
C ARG A 143 1.89 4.43 -9.11
N VAL A 144 1.33 3.43 -8.45
CA VAL A 144 1.77 2.03 -8.54
C VAL A 144 0.66 1.21 -9.19
N SER A 145 1.02 0.40 -10.18
CA SER A 145 0.05 -0.45 -10.88
C SER A 145 0.61 -1.83 -11.16
N ASN A 146 -0.24 -2.84 -11.05
CA ASN A 146 0.04 -4.16 -11.60
C ASN A 146 -0.46 -4.21 -13.06
N ALA A 147 0.47 -4.06 -14.00
CA ALA A 147 0.18 -4.11 -15.43
C ALA A 147 0.27 -5.53 -16.03
N SER A 148 0.61 -6.52 -15.21
CA SER A 148 0.74 -7.92 -15.63
C SER A 148 -0.61 -8.67 -15.54
N ASP A 149 -0.63 -9.89 -16.09
CA ASP A 149 -1.75 -10.84 -15.95
C ASP A 149 -1.62 -11.73 -14.70
N ARG A 150 -0.60 -11.53 -13.88
CA ARG A 150 -0.34 -12.28 -12.64
C ARG A 150 -0.55 -11.38 -11.42
N PRO A 151 -0.95 -11.94 -10.27
CA PRO A 151 -0.93 -11.19 -9.01
C PRO A 151 0.49 -10.75 -8.63
N ALA A 152 0.60 -9.62 -7.94
CA ALA A 152 1.85 -9.11 -7.40
C ALA A 152 1.70 -8.80 -5.90
N VAL A 153 2.82 -8.90 -5.16
CA VAL A 153 2.88 -8.63 -3.72
C VAL A 153 4.07 -7.73 -3.44
N SER A 154 3.84 -6.65 -2.69
CA SER A 154 4.89 -5.71 -2.28
C SER A 154 4.88 -5.49 -0.77
N LEU A 155 6.07 -5.36 -0.19
CA LEU A 155 6.29 -4.95 1.20
C LEU A 155 6.52 -3.45 1.24
N HIS A 156 5.79 -2.75 2.10
CA HIS A 156 5.90 -1.30 2.27
C HIS A 156 6.28 -0.98 3.71
N LEU A 157 7.26 -0.11 3.85
CA LEU A 157 7.68 0.48 5.12
C LEU A 157 7.46 1.98 5.04
N TYR A 158 6.60 2.48 5.94
CA TYR A 158 6.30 3.91 6.07
C TYR A 158 6.77 4.43 7.42
N THR A 159 7.48 5.56 7.42
CA THR A 159 7.92 6.24 8.65
C THR A 159 7.95 7.75 8.43
N PRO A 160 7.27 8.54 9.26
CA PRO A 160 6.43 8.10 10.36
C PRO A 160 5.15 7.41 9.83
N PRO A 161 4.38 6.70 10.67
CA PRO A 161 3.12 6.12 10.25
C PRO A 161 2.12 7.22 9.92
N PHE A 162 1.33 7.04 8.86
CA PHE A 162 0.22 7.93 8.52
C PHE A 162 -1.06 7.14 8.26
N GLN A 163 -2.20 7.82 8.41
CA GLN A 163 -3.53 7.26 8.15
C GLN A 163 -4.23 7.91 6.97
N THR A 164 -3.73 9.05 6.51
CA THR A 164 -4.30 9.83 5.41
C THR A 164 -3.18 10.26 4.47
N CYS A 165 -3.50 10.29 3.18
CA CYS A 165 -2.67 10.93 2.16
C CYS A 165 -3.57 11.71 1.21
N ASN A 166 -2.97 12.60 0.43
CA ASN A 166 -3.67 13.28 -0.65
C ASN A 166 -3.60 12.42 -1.91
N THR A 167 -4.68 12.48 -2.69
CA THR A 167 -4.71 11.89 -4.04
C THR A 167 -4.84 13.00 -5.07
N PHE A 168 -4.27 12.81 -6.26
CA PHE A 168 -4.19 13.87 -7.26
C PHE A 168 -4.87 13.45 -8.55
N CYS A 169 -5.61 14.37 -9.16
CA CYS A 169 -6.14 14.17 -10.49
C CYS A 169 -5.04 14.41 -11.52
N GLU A 170 -4.68 13.39 -12.31
CA GLU A 170 -3.62 13.52 -13.32
C GLU A 170 -3.88 14.66 -14.31
N ARG A 171 -5.14 14.85 -14.74
CA ARG A 171 -5.51 15.83 -15.77
C ARG A 171 -5.44 17.27 -15.28
N THR A 172 -5.74 17.51 -14.01
CA THR A 172 -5.88 18.88 -13.47
C THR A 172 -4.87 19.20 -12.38
N GLY A 173 -4.06 18.26 -11.92
CA GLY A 173 -3.13 18.47 -10.81
C GLY A 173 -3.80 18.75 -9.46
N ILE A 174 -5.13 18.82 -9.41
CA ILE A 174 -5.88 19.16 -8.20
C ILE A 174 -5.74 18.02 -7.20
N ALA A 175 -5.27 18.36 -6.00
CA ALA A 175 -5.25 17.49 -4.85
C ALA A 175 -6.68 17.31 -4.30
N ARG A 176 -7.02 16.08 -3.95
CA ARG A 176 -8.20 15.69 -3.19
C ARG A 176 -7.73 15.28 -1.81
N PRO A 177 -7.98 16.11 -0.78
CA PRO A 177 -7.55 15.80 0.56
C PRO A 177 -8.34 14.62 1.13
N VAL A 178 -7.64 13.81 1.92
CA VAL A 178 -8.20 12.73 2.76
C VAL A 178 -8.62 11.47 2.00
N SER A 179 -7.64 10.71 1.49
CA SER A 179 -7.84 9.27 1.29
C SER A 179 -7.51 8.54 2.60
N GLN A 180 -8.52 8.00 3.28
CA GLN A 180 -8.28 7.17 4.46
C GLN A 180 -7.60 5.87 4.03
N CYS A 181 -6.38 5.67 4.50
CA CYS A 181 -5.60 4.46 4.26
C CYS A 181 -6.06 3.36 5.22
N VAL A 182 -7.16 2.69 4.86
CA VAL A 182 -7.73 1.61 5.68
C VAL A 182 -6.98 0.30 5.49
N PHE A 183 -6.74 -0.41 6.59
CA PHE A 183 -6.18 -1.75 6.56
C PHE A 183 -7.25 -2.78 6.19
N TYR A 184 -6.92 -3.65 5.24
CA TYR A 184 -7.70 -4.83 4.91
C TYR A 184 -7.52 -5.91 5.99
N SER A 185 -6.29 -6.13 6.46
CA SER A 185 -6.02 -7.02 7.58
C SER A 185 -4.98 -6.42 8.51
N ARG A 186 -4.94 -6.91 9.75
CA ARG A 186 -3.89 -6.62 10.72
C ARG A 186 -3.37 -7.95 11.26
N MET A 187 -2.06 -8.13 11.20
CA MET A 187 -1.37 -9.32 11.69
C MET A 187 -1.93 -10.63 11.10
N GLY A 188 -2.38 -10.60 9.84
CA GLY A 188 -2.99 -11.74 9.14
C GLY A 188 -4.50 -11.92 9.36
N TYR A 189 -5.11 -11.14 10.25
CA TYR A 189 -6.54 -11.22 10.54
C TYR A 189 -7.32 -10.13 9.80
N ARG A 190 -8.38 -10.54 9.08
CA ARG A 190 -9.24 -9.62 8.32
C ARG A 190 -9.87 -8.60 9.27
N CYS A 191 -9.69 -7.31 8.99
CA CYS A 191 -10.41 -6.25 9.68
C CYS A 191 -11.92 -6.37 9.36
N PRO A 192 -12.81 -6.19 10.35
CA PRO A 192 -14.23 -6.06 10.08
C PRO A 192 -14.46 -5.03 8.98
N THR A 193 -15.28 -5.35 7.99
CA THR A 193 -15.79 -4.32 7.10
C THR A 193 -16.53 -3.32 7.98
N LEU A 194 -16.32 -2.02 7.76
CA LEU A 194 -17.28 -1.01 8.20
C LEU A 194 -18.56 -1.29 7.39
N SER A 195 -19.33 -2.30 7.78
CA SER A 195 -20.67 -2.50 7.25
C SER A 195 -21.47 -1.33 7.79
N GLY A 196 -21.72 -0.33 6.93
CA GLY A 196 -22.69 0.70 7.20
C GLY A 196 -24.05 0.05 7.40
N THR A 197 -24.42 -0.26 8.63
CA THR A 197 -25.81 -0.29 9.02
C THR A 197 -26.17 1.12 9.44
N VAL A 198 -26.83 1.86 8.55
CA VAL A 198 -27.66 2.98 8.96
C VAL A 198 -28.79 2.34 9.77
N THR A 199 -28.68 2.33 11.09
CA THR A 199 -29.84 2.09 11.94
C THR A 199 -30.67 3.35 11.87
N GLU A 200 -31.83 3.28 11.21
CA GLU A 200 -32.85 4.33 11.35
C GLU A 200 -33.13 4.59 12.83
N PRO A 201 -33.42 5.85 13.21
CA PRO A 201 -33.68 6.17 14.61
C PRO A 201 -34.99 5.51 15.04
N LYS A 202 -34.91 4.48 15.89
CA LYS A 202 -36.07 4.08 16.69
C LYS A 202 -36.20 5.07 17.84
N GLU A 203 -37.29 5.82 17.80
CA GLU A 203 -37.76 6.66 18.89
C GLU A 203 -37.87 5.86 20.21
N GLY A 204 -37.43 6.50 21.30
CA GLY A 204 -38.01 6.42 22.63
C GLY A 204 -38.03 5.08 23.38
N ILE A 205 -37.23 4.98 24.44
CA ILE A 205 -37.65 5.16 25.86
C ILE A 205 -36.61 4.54 26.81
N ALA A 206 -36.10 5.42 27.68
CA ALA A 206 -35.57 5.27 29.05
C ALA A 206 -34.86 3.99 29.55
N GLY A 207 -33.64 4.21 30.08
CA GLY A 207 -33.30 3.78 31.44
C GLY A 207 -32.09 2.85 31.61
N GLY A 208 -31.06 3.34 32.32
CA GLY A 208 -30.38 2.54 33.36
C GLY A 208 -29.02 1.89 33.07
N ASN A 209 -27.97 2.56 33.54
CA ASN A 209 -26.71 2.10 34.15
C ASN A 209 -25.72 1.10 33.49
N SER A 210 -24.46 1.47 33.74
CA SER A 210 -23.17 0.85 33.45
C SER A 210 -23.04 -0.66 33.73
N ALA A 211 -22.43 -1.38 32.78
CA ALA A 211 -21.49 -2.46 33.07
C ALA A 211 -20.54 -2.67 31.88
N SER A 212 -19.26 -2.86 32.21
CA SER A 212 -18.15 -3.26 31.35
C SER A 212 -18.45 -4.53 30.56
N ILE A 213 -18.18 -4.52 29.25
CA ILE A 213 -18.28 -5.71 28.41
C ILE A 213 -16.86 -6.17 28.03
N GLU A 214 -16.51 -7.33 28.57
CA GLU A 214 -15.40 -8.17 28.14
C GLU A 214 -15.62 -8.62 26.69
N ASN A 215 -14.65 -8.37 25.80
CA ASN A 215 -14.68 -8.88 24.44
C ASN A 215 -14.21 -10.34 24.42
N ASN A 216 -15.16 -11.26 24.52
CA ASN A 216 -14.95 -12.66 24.19
C ASN A 216 -15.06 -12.83 22.67
N MET A 217 -13.93 -12.84 21.96
CA MET A 217 -13.89 -13.08 20.51
C MET A 217 -13.76 -14.58 20.23
N ALA A 218 -14.90 -15.24 20.09
CA ALA A 218 -15.03 -16.47 19.31
C ALA A 218 -15.96 -16.16 18.13
N ALA A 219 -15.38 -15.77 17.00
CA ALA A 219 -16.11 -15.65 15.74
C ALA A 219 -15.36 -16.45 14.67
N THR A 220 -15.91 -17.62 14.36
CA THR A 220 -15.51 -18.45 13.24
C THR A 220 -15.84 -17.71 11.94
N ALA A 221 -14.80 -17.35 11.19
CA ALA A 221 -14.94 -16.78 9.85
C ALA A 221 -15.55 -17.82 8.89
N PRO A 222 -16.36 -17.41 7.91
CA PRO A 222 -16.83 -18.30 6.86
C PRO A 222 -15.64 -18.81 6.04
N ALA A 223 -15.59 -20.11 5.79
CA ALA A 223 -14.56 -20.75 5.00
C ALA A 223 -14.52 -20.14 3.58
N GLN A 224 -13.41 -19.49 3.25
CA GLN A 224 -13.05 -19.21 1.87
C GLN A 224 -12.72 -20.53 1.16
N PRO A 225 -12.84 -20.62 -0.18
CA PRO A 225 -12.58 -21.86 -0.90
C PRO A 225 -11.08 -22.20 -0.81
N PHE A 226 -10.72 -22.93 0.24
CA PHE A 226 -9.47 -23.65 0.30
C PHE A 226 -9.52 -24.75 -0.76
N ALA A 227 -8.45 -24.90 -1.54
CA ALA A 227 -8.13 -26.22 -2.05
C ALA A 227 -8.03 -27.15 -0.84
N LYS A 228 -8.77 -28.26 -0.85
CA LYS A 228 -8.59 -29.32 0.15
C LYS A 228 -7.09 -29.62 0.19
N ASP A 229 -6.52 -29.62 1.40
CA ASP A 229 -5.13 -30.01 1.73
C ASP A 229 -4.14 -28.88 2.12
N GLY A 230 -4.60 -27.66 2.41
CA GLY A 230 -3.79 -26.71 3.19
C GLY A 230 -2.49 -26.21 2.51
N MET A 231 -2.39 -26.38 1.20
CA MET A 231 -1.37 -25.74 0.37
C MET A 231 -1.86 -24.34 -0.04
N PRO A 232 -1.04 -23.28 0.11
CA PRO A 232 -1.31 -22.03 -0.60
C PRO A 232 -1.36 -22.34 -2.09
N ILE A 233 -2.13 -21.56 -2.85
CA ILE A 233 -2.31 -21.73 -4.30
C ILE A 233 -0.93 -21.73 -4.95
N ALA A 234 -0.38 -22.92 -5.16
CA ALA A 234 0.89 -23.09 -5.81
C ALA A 234 0.68 -22.61 -7.24
N PHE A 235 1.42 -21.56 -7.58
CA PHE A 235 1.65 -21.06 -8.92
C PHE A 235 1.76 -22.25 -9.87
N CYS A 236 0.74 -22.44 -10.71
CA CYS A 236 0.78 -23.50 -11.72
C CYS A 236 1.88 -23.12 -12.71
N THR A 237 3.06 -23.72 -12.56
CA THR A 237 4.09 -23.75 -13.60
C THR A 237 3.58 -24.67 -14.69
N ALA A 238 3.26 -24.13 -15.86
CA ALA A 238 2.97 -24.95 -17.03
C ALA A 238 4.22 -25.80 -17.37
N PRO A 239 4.08 -27.10 -17.69
CA PRO A 239 5.22 -27.88 -18.14
C PRO A 239 5.69 -27.37 -19.51
N MET A 240 7.01 -27.17 -19.65
CA MET A 240 7.66 -27.03 -20.94
C MET A 240 7.32 -28.23 -21.81
N VAL A 241 6.60 -28.00 -22.92
CA VAL A 241 6.43 -28.99 -23.97
C VAL A 241 7.78 -29.13 -24.67
N ALA A 242 8.44 -30.27 -24.43
CA ALA A 242 9.59 -30.67 -25.23
C ALA A 242 9.14 -30.92 -26.67
N SER A 243 9.61 -30.08 -27.59
CA SER A 243 9.51 -30.30 -29.03
C SER A 243 10.23 -31.60 -29.40
N ARG A 244 9.47 -32.61 -29.83
CA ARG A 244 10.04 -33.73 -30.59
C ARG A 244 10.40 -33.22 -31.97
N GLN A 245 11.70 -33.24 -32.30
CA GLN A 245 12.16 -33.18 -33.68
C GLN A 245 11.78 -34.48 -34.37
N GLY A 246 11.17 -34.35 -35.55
CA GLY A 246 11.20 -35.38 -36.59
C GLY A 246 12.45 -35.25 -37.44
#